data_AF-A0AAV0WS12-F1
#
_entry.id   AF-A0AAV0WS12-F1
#
_cell.length_a   1.000
_cell.length_b   1.000
_cell.length_c   1.000
_cell.angle_alpha   90.00
_cell.angle_beta   90.00
_cell.angle_gamma   90.00
#
_symmetry.space_group_name_H-M   'P 1'
#
loop_
_entity.id
_entity.type
_entity.pdbx_description
1 polymer ?
#
loop_
_entity_poly.entity_id
_entity_poly.type
_entity_poly.pdbx_seq_one_letter_code
_entity_poly.pdbx_strand_id
1 'polypeptide(L)'
;MANKLIEDFANGRINPTYRCVQNWHDQWRLLNLGPRTGQGVIMKLEEKKETYATNGISIYFQEEPFVILILTPIMKRAHDLPLSKDIVFVDSTSSCDPENHCITFLLTPCAAGAAPLGVILSKGQSEASYSSGFNLIKQNVKNAFGGQGFPSLFLTDNSDAEINALKTVWPQSRSLLCIFHVLQSVWRWLWDGKNNIKKEDRTSMMHSFRKILYAQTSEEAQEKYVETMNIRNNYPMWQKYITVHHWKYKEKWCLAWRDHTNRGHQTNNFSEVSVRIFKENVLGRVKAYNVISLIDFCCTKLEEYYKKKFLEFSNERNSTARLFFKNLIKKTDYISKEEITVDNEEFYVPSEKNKKMMYCVEPNIGVCSCEAGIHGQFCKHQCIIYKYFNKIGVNFPPVTIEDKYFIAKLALGEKVPNKTFYEGLLPTEVIHEQSLVSHDFHQDIDYGDDANKKSSTENPKLEQRNCLSILDEITQQMSNKIMKYGESTYENLLKFKKRLDKIHTEGQFNTFLATTGTSSLSLRHRDGASIKVQPTTIARRRPGITRGSKRLLAGRPATTDSNRPKKKPRNLQSNIRNCVTNAKSH
;
A
#
# COMPACT_ATOMS: atom_id res chain seq x y z
N MET A 1 -43.85 -13.32 -19.60
CA MET A 1 -44.04 -12.53 -18.37
C MET A 1 -45.53 -12.51 -18.08
N ALA A 2 -45.98 -13.11 -16.98
CA ALA A 2 -47.38 -13.15 -16.62
C ALA A 2 -47.94 -11.73 -16.39
N ASN A 3 -49.19 -11.49 -16.80
CA ASN A 3 -49.94 -10.25 -16.60
C ASN A 3 -49.99 -9.90 -15.11
N LYS A 4 -49.12 -8.99 -14.66
CA LYS A 4 -49.28 -8.34 -13.35
C LYS A 4 -50.16 -7.11 -13.54
N LEU A 5 -51.24 -7.02 -12.78
CA LEU A 5 -52.15 -5.88 -12.81
C LEU A 5 -51.43 -4.67 -12.22
N ILE A 6 -51.72 -3.46 -12.72
CA ILE A 6 -51.13 -2.21 -12.20
C ILE A 6 -51.42 -2.05 -10.69
N GLU A 7 -52.56 -2.56 -10.24
CA GLU A 7 -53.00 -2.61 -8.84
C GLU A 7 -52.03 -3.41 -7.95
N ASP A 8 -51.39 -4.46 -8.47
CA ASP A 8 -50.39 -5.25 -7.73
C ASP A 8 -49.13 -4.42 -7.44
N PHE A 9 -48.76 -3.51 -8.35
CA PHE A 9 -47.64 -2.59 -8.17
C PHE A 9 -47.93 -1.50 -7.14
N ALA A 10 -49.20 -1.10 -6.98
CA ALA A 10 -49.64 -0.12 -5.99
C ALA A 10 -50.00 -0.74 -4.62
N ASN A 11 -50.09 -2.07 -4.53
CA ASN A 11 -50.45 -2.77 -3.30
C ASN A 11 -49.29 -2.76 -2.29
N GLY A 12 -49.40 -1.90 -1.26
CA GLY A 12 -48.41 -1.77 -0.18
C GLY A 12 -48.17 -3.04 0.65
N ARG A 13 -49.05 -4.06 0.55
CA ARG A 13 -48.83 -5.38 1.16
C ARG A 13 -47.91 -6.28 0.33
N ILE A 14 -47.90 -6.10 -0.99
CA ILE A 14 -47.08 -6.88 -1.94
C ILE A 14 -45.77 -6.15 -2.25
N ASN A 15 -45.84 -4.82 -2.43
CA ASN A 15 -44.72 -3.93 -2.69
C ASN A 15 -44.61 -2.90 -1.54
N PRO A 16 -43.80 -3.19 -0.51
CA PRO A 16 -43.67 -2.31 0.65
C PRO A 16 -43.29 -0.89 0.24
N THR A 17 -43.97 0.10 0.82
CA THR A 17 -43.62 1.50 0.59
C THR A 17 -42.21 1.79 1.13
N TYR A 18 -41.57 2.84 0.61
CA TYR A 18 -40.28 3.32 1.15
C TYR A 18 -40.32 3.50 2.68
N ARG A 19 -41.42 4.04 3.22
CA ARG A 19 -41.61 4.23 4.67
C ARG A 19 -41.64 2.90 5.43
N CYS A 20 -42.29 1.87 4.87
CA CYS A 20 -42.32 0.54 5.47
C CYS A 20 -40.92 -0.09 5.48
N VAL A 21 -40.21 -0.06 4.34
CA VAL A 21 -38.84 -0.58 4.23
C VAL A 21 -37.90 0.18 5.17
N GLN A 22 -38.02 1.51 5.25
CA GLN A 22 -37.23 2.34 6.14
C GLN A 22 -37.49 1.97 7.61
N ASN A 23 -38.75 1.82 8.02
CA ASN A 23 -39.10 1.41 9.38
C ASN A 23 -38.55 0.01 9.71
N TRP A 24 -38.71 -0.97 8.81
CA TRP A 24 -38.14 -2.30 9.00
C TRP A 24 -36.62 -2.27 9.12
N HIS A 25 -35.95 -1.48 8.29
CA HIS A 25 -34.51 -1.27 8.39
C HIS A 25 -34.12 -0.57 9.71
N ASP A 26 -34.91 0.38 10.20
CA ASP A 26 -34.65 1.06 11.47
C ASP A 26 -34.82 0.13 12.67
N GLN A 27 -35.86 -0.70 12.66
CA GLN A 27 -36.07 -1.77 13.65
C GLN A 27 -34.94 -2.80 13.58
N TRP A 28 -34.57 -3.24 12.38
CA TRP A 28 -33.44 -4.14 12.19
C TRP A 28 -32.13 -3.53 12.72
N ARG A 29 -31.85 -2.26 12.44
CA ARG A 29 -30.66 -1.57 12.95
C ARG A 29 -30.65 -1.50 14.47
N LEU A 30 -31.76 -1.10 15.09
CA LEU A 30 -31.86 -1.03 16.55
C LEU A 30 -31.65 -2.42 17.17
N LEU A 31 -32.29 -3.45 16.61
CA LEU A 31 -32.19 -4.82 17.07
C LEU A 31 -30.78 -5.41 16.88
N ASN A 32 -30.05 -5.10 15.81
CA ASN A 32 -28.77 -5.75 15.48
C ASN A 32 -27.54 -4.91 15.84
N LEU A 33 -27.66 -3.58 15.85
CA LEU A 33 -26.55 -2.63 16.05
C LEU A 33 -26.74 -1.78 17.31
N GLY A 34 -27.93 -1.80 17.93
CA GLY A 34 -28.24 -0.98 19.10
C GLY A 34 -28.54 0.48 18.72
N PRO A 35 -28.74 1.37 19.71
CA PRO A 35 -28.92 2.79 19.46
C PRO A 35 -27.61 3.44 18.96
N ARG A 36 -27.70 4.69 18.49
CA ARG A 36 -26.51 5.44 18.03
C ARG A 36 -25.58 5.86 19.16
N THR A 37 -26.16 6.20 20.31
CA THR A 37 -25.46 6.79 21.46
C THR A 37 -26.11 6.32 22.76
N GLY A 38 -25.46 6.62 23.89
CA GLY A 38 -25.96 6.34 25.24
C GLY A 38 -25.74 4.88 25.68
N GLN A 39 -26.30 4.55 26.85
CA GLN A 39 -26.03 3.27 27.54
C GLN A 39 -26.41 2.03 26.72
N GLY A 40 -27.40 2.14 25.84
CA GLY A 40 -27.81 1.01 25.00
C GLY A 40 -26.73 0.54 24.02
N VAL A 41 -25.72 1.37 23.71
CA VAL A 41 -24.54 0.95 22.95
C VAL A 41 -23.72 -0.08 23.74
N ILE A 42 -23.50 0.17 25.03
CA ILE A 42 -22.74 -0.72 25.92
C ILE A 42 -23.50 -2.03 26.13
N MET A 43 -24.81 -1.95 26.37
CA MET A 43 -25.66 -3.14 26.46
C MET A 43 -25.56 -4.01 25.19
N LYS A 44 -25.58 -3.37 24.02
CA LYS A 44 -25.46 -4.10 22.75
C LYS A 44 -24.06 -4.69 22.53
N LEU A 45 -23.03 -4.01 23.01
CA LEU A 45 -21.66 -4.52 22.97
C LEU A 45 -21.53 -5.81 23.78
N GLU A 46 -22.04 -5.81 25.01
CA GLU A 46 -22.01 -6.99 25.88
C GLU A 46 -22.82 -8.15 25.29
N GLU A 47 -24.01 -7.89 24.74
CA GLU A 47 -24.81 -8.90 24.03
C GLU A 47 -24.03 -9.55 22.87
N LYS A 48 -23.31 -8.75 22.07
CA LYS A 48 -22.57 -9.25 20.90
C LYS A 48 -21.23 -9.92 21.24
N LYS A 49 -20.74 -9.77 22.47
CA LYS A 49 -19.41 -10.25 22.88
C LYS A 49 -19.23 -11.76 22.68
N GLU A 50 -20.27 -12.53 22.98
CA GLU A 50 -20.28 -13.99 22.77
C GLU A 50 -20.20 -14.37 21.28
N THR A 51 -20.89 -13.62 20.42
CA THR A 51 -20.83 -13.83 18.95
C THR A 51 -19.41 -13.57 18.41
N TYR A 52 -18.74 -12.54 18.91
CA TYR A 52 -17.34 -12.28 18.54
C TYR A 52 -16.41 -13.37 19.06
N ALA A 53 -16.60 -13.81 20.32
CA ALA A 53 -15.80 -14.86 20.94
C ALA A 53 -15.90 -16.20 20.18
N THR A 54 -17.08 -16.55 19.68
CA THR A 54 -17.32 -17.75 18.85
C THR A 54 -16.48 -17.74 17.55
N ASN A 55 -16.16 -16.55 17.04
CA ASN A 55 -15.29 -16.37 15.87
C ASN A 55 -13.80 -16.21 16.25
N GLY A 56 -13.43 -16.47 17.51
CA GLY A 56 -12.07 -16.32 18.03
C GLY A 56 -11.62 -14.86 18.22
N ILE A 57 -12.55 -13.90 18.19
CA ILE A 57 -12.27 -12.48 18.35
C ILE A 57 -12.43 -12.10 19.82
N SER A 58 -11.46 -11.38 20.37
CA SER A 58 -11.57 -10.81 21.72
C SER A 58 -11.88 -9.33 21.65
N ILE A 59 -12.90 -8.92 22.41
CA ILE A 59 -13.26 -7.52 22.61
C ILE A 59 -13.11 -7.19 24.09
N TYR A 60 -12.29 -6.19 24.40
CA TYR A 60 -12.12 -5.65 25.74
C TYR A 60 -12.54 -4.19 25.71
N PHE A 61 -13.22 -3.72 26.76
CA PHE A 61 -13.58 -2.31 26.84
C PHE A 61 -13.47 -1.78 28.27
N GLN A 62 -13.36 -0.47 28.35
CA GLN A 62 -13.38 0.33 29.57
C GLN A 62 -14.28 1.53 29.31
N GLU A 63 -15.09 1.93 30.29
CA GLU A 63 -16.07 3.02 30.12
C GLU A 63 -15.49 4.41 30.40
N GLU A 64 -14.52 4.52 31.31
CA GLU A 64 -13.95 5.79 31.75
C GLU A 64 -12.41 5.79 31.66
N PRO A 65 -11.82 6.40 30.61
CA PRO A 65 -12.48 6.89 29.39
C PRO A 65 -13.00 5.74 28.53
N PHE A 66 -14.01 6.02 27.69
CA PHE A 66 -14.59 5.02 26.80
C PHE A 66 -13.58 4.57 25.74
N VAL A 67 -13.10 3.34 25.88
CA VAL A 67 -12.11 2.72 25.00
C VAL A 67 -12.44 1.25 24.79
N ILE A 68 -12.29 0.78 23.55
CA ILE A 68 -12.49 -0.60 23.13
C ILE A 68 -11.22 -1.09 22.43
N LEU A 69 -10.72 -2.24 22.83
CA LEU A 69 -9.69 -3.00 22.12
C LEU A 69 -10.34 -4.17 21.36
N ILE A 70 -10.05 -4.25 20.07
CA ILE A 70 -10.45 -5.33 19.17
C ILE A 70 -9.22 -6.16 18.81
N LEU A 71 -9.28 -7.46 19.08
CA LEU A 71 -8.24 -8.44 18.74
C LEU A 71 -8.84 -9.60 17.93
N THR A 72 -8.66 -9.56 16.62
CA THR A 72 -9.03 -10.65 15.73
C THR A 72 -8.01 -11.81 15.76
N PRO A 73 -8.34 -13.00 15.23
CA PRO A 73 -7.38 -14.11 15.15
C PRO A 73 -6.06 -13.74 14.46
N ILE A 74 -6.10 -12.99 13.36
CA ILE A 74 -4.88 -12.48 12.71
C ILE A 74 -4.10 -11.55 13.64
N MET A 75 -4.77 -10.62 14.33
CA MET A 75 -4.10 -9.66 15.23
C MET A 75 -3.41 -10.35 16.39
N LYS A 76 -4.05 -11.36 16.99
CA LYS A 76 -3.46 -12.18 18.05
C LYS A 76 -2.19 -12.88 17.58
N ARG A 77 -2.23 -13.54 16.41
CA ARG A 77 -1.05 -14.21 15.82
C ARG A 77 0.04 -13.22 15.37
N ALA A 78 -0.33 -11.99 15.01
CA ALA A 78 0.63 -10.98 14.58
C ALA A 78 1.61 -10.58 15.69
N HIS A 79 1.23 -10.75 16.97
CA HIS A 79 2.16 -10.57 18.08
C HIS A 79 3.28 -11.62 18.11
N ASP A 80 3.17 -12.75 17.43
CA ASP A 80 4.24 -13.75 17.34
C ASP A 80 5.20 -13.48 16.18
N LEU A 81 4.95 -12.43 15.37
CA LEU A 81 5.84 -12.07 14.28
C LEU A 81 7.20 -11.60 14.81
N PRO A 82 8.32 -11.96 14.16
CA PRO A 82 9.67 -11.63 14.64
C PRO A 82 9.90 -10.14 14.88
N LEU A 83 9.32 -9.27 14.04
CA LEU A 83 9.49 -7.83 14.11
C LEU A 83 8.54 -7.12 15.07
N SER A 84 7.56 -7.83 15.64
CA SER A 84 6.58 -7.22 16.55
C SER A 84 7.21 -6.72 17.85
N LYS A 85 8.34 -7.32 18.27
CA LYS A 85 9.16 -6.88 19.40
C LYS A 85 10.17 -5.80 19.04
N ASP A 86 10.44 -5.60 17.76
CA ASP A 86 11.44 -4.66 17.28
C ASP A 86 10.76 -3.30 17.02
N ILE A 87 9.75 -3.26 16.17
CA ILE A 87 9.16 -2.02 15.66
C ILE A 87 7.64 -2.11 15.51
N VAL A 88 6.95 -1.11 16.07
CA VAL A 88 5.50 -0.96 15.94
C VAL A 88 5.16 0.44 15.41
N PHE A 89 4.24 0.48 14.47
CA PHE A 89 3.71 1.70 13.88
C PHE A 89 2.36 1.99 14.51
N VAL A 90 2.12 3.26 14.83
CA VAL A 90 0.85 3.72 15.39
C VAL A 90 0.33 4.87 14.55
N ASP A 91 -0.96 4.82 14.21
CA ASP A 91 -1.67 5.93 13.58
C ASP A 91 -3.14 5.88 13.95
N SER A 92 -3.75 7.04 13.95
CA SER A 92 -5.05 7.29 14.50
C SER A 92 -5.89 8.08 13.51
N THR A 93 -7.11 7.61 13.25
CA THR A 93 -8.02 8.26 12.32
C THR A 93 -9.40 8.45 12.94
N SER A 94 -10.08 9.54 12.60
CA SER A 94 -11.43 9.85 13.09
C SER A 94 -12.40 10.03 11.93
N SER A 95 -13.62 10.50 12.24
CA SER A 95 -14.68 10.78 11.28
C SER A 95 -15.19 9.55 10.52
N CYS A 96 -15.11 8.38 11.15
CA CYS A 96 -15.56 7.10 10.59
C CYS A 96 -16.99 6.73 11.01
N ASP A 97 -17.58 7.47 11.95
CA ASP A 97 -18.95 7.31 12.45
C ASP A 97 -19.53 8.70 12.84
N PRO A 98 -20.78 8.79 13.32
CA PRO A 98 -21.41 10.07 13.67
C PRO A 98 -20.76 10.77 14.87
N GLU A 99 -20.30 10.00 15.87
CA GLU A 99 -19.67 10.54 17.09
C GLU A 99 -18.18 10.84 16.92
N ASN A 100 -17.62 10.57 15.73
CA ASN A 100 -16.21 10.77 15.38
C ASN A 100 -15.25 10.07 16.34
N HIS A 101 -15.57 8.83 16.74
CA HIS A 101 -14.65 7.98 17.49
C HIS A 101 -13.29 7.93 16.79
N CYS A 102 -12.23 7.98 17.60
CA CYS A 102 -10.88 7.76 17.14
C CYS A 102 -10.62 6.26 16.99
N ILE A 103 -10.03 5.89 15.87
CA ILE A 103 -9.65 4.52 15.51
C ILE A 103 -8.14 4.50 15.39
N THR A 104 -7.48 3.82 16.33
CA THR A 104 -6.03 3.72 16.41
C THR A 104 -5.61 2.31 16.01
N PHE A 105 -4.70 2.24 15.04
CA PHE A 105 -4.12 1.00 14.56
C PHE A 105 -2.72 0.84 15.14
N LEU A 106 -2.43 -0.33 15.70
CA LEU A 106 -1.06 -0.76 15.97
C LEU A 106 -0.67 -1.77 14.91
N LEU A 107 0.47 -1.57 14.24
CA LEU A 107 0.92 -2.41 13.13
C LEU A 107 2.37 -2.80 13.32
N THR A 108 2.72 -4.03 12.93
CA THR A 108 4.11 -4.48 12.79
C THR A 108 4.43 -4.77 11.33
N PRO A 109 5.67 -4.55 10.86
CA PRO A 109 6.09 -5.03 9.55
C PRO A 109 6.01 -6.55 9.46
N CYS A 110 5.76 -7.04 8.25
CA CYS A 110 5.81 -8.44 7.88
C CYS A 110 6.17 -8.58 6.40
N ALA A 111 6.48 -9.80 5.95
CA ALA A 111 6.80 -10.10 4.56
C ALA A 111 5.73 -9.60 3.54
N ALA A 112 4.46 -9.56 3.95
CA ALA A 112 3.35 -9.03 3.15
C ALA A 112 3.05 -7.53 3.41
N GLY A 113 4.03 -6.76 3.88
CA GLY A 113 3.92 -5.34 4.20
C GLY A 113 3.78 -5.09 5.70
N ALA A 114 2.54 -4.98 6.19
CA ALA A 114 2.27 -4.78 7.61
C ALA A 114 1.05 -5.58 8.05
N ALA A 115 1.12 -6.05 9.29
CA ALA A 115 0.07 -6.80 9.98
C ALA A 115 -0.43 -6.00 11.19
N PRO A 116 -1.75 -5.95 11.43
CA PRO A 116 -2.29 -5.29 12.60
C PRO A 116 -2.03 -6.13 13.85
N LEU A 117 -1.59 -5.49 14.93
CA LEU A 117 -1.48 -6.06 16.27
C LEU A 117 -2.77 -5.84 17.08
N GLY A 118 -3.52 -4.78 16.76
CA GLY A 118 -4.80 -4.49 17.40
C GLY A 118 -5.43 -3.23 16.82
N VAL A 119 -6.73 -3.09 17.03
CA VAL A 119 -7.48 -1.86 16.73
C VAL A 119 -8.11 -1.35 18.01
N ILE A 120 -7.85 -0.09 18.32
CA ILE A 120 -8.42 0.60 19.48
C ILE A 120 -9.44 1.61 18.99
N LEU A 121 -10.66 1.58 19.55
CA LEU A 121 -11.68 2.60 19.36
C LEU A 121 -11.79 3.42 20.64
N SER A 122 -11.71 4.75 20.54
CA SER A 122 -11.87 5.65 21.70
C SER A 122 -12.75 6.85 21.36
N LYS A 123 -13.30 7.50 22.38
CA LYS A 123 -14.12 8.71 22.19
C LYS A 123 -13.32 9.93 21.68
N GLY A 124 -11.99 9.91 21.81
CA GLY A 124 -11.15 11.02 21.36
C GLY A 124 -9.65 10.70 21.37
N GLN A 125 -8.86 11.71 21.00
CA GLN A 125 -7.40 11.63 20.85
C GLN A 125 -6.65 12.22 22.06
N SER A 126 -7.22 12.08 23.26
CA SER A 126 -6.56 12.53 24.49
C SER A 126 -5.51 11.52 24.96
N GLU A 127 -4.51 12.00 25.70
CA GLU A 127 -3.47 11.15 26.30
C GLU A 127 -4.08 10.06 27.21
N ALA A 128 -5.12 10.41 27.98
CA ALA A 128 -5.84 9.46 28.83
C ALA A 128 -6.55 8.35 28.01
N SER A 129 -7.14 8.70 26.86
CA SER A 129 -7.80 7.73 25.98
C SER A 129 -6.79 6.76 25.36
N TYR A 130 -5.66 7.29 24.85
CA TYR A 130 -4.58 6.48 24.32
C TYR A 130 -3.99 5.56 25.39
N SER A 131 -3.69 6.10 26.58
CA SER A 131 -3.11 5.33 27.69
C SER A 131 -4.02 4.18 28.11
N SER A 132 -5.33 4.42 28.21
CA SER A 132 -6.30 3.39 28.55
C SER A 132 -6.36 2.31 27.48
N GLY A 133 -6.37 2.68 26.19
CA GLY A 133 -6.36 1.71 25.09
C GLY A 133 -5.09 0.88 24.99
N PHE A 134 -3.92 1.50 25.18
CA PHE A 134 -2.65 0.79 25.20
C PHE A 134 -2.53 -0.13 26.42
N ASN A 135 -3.06 0.29 27.58
CA ASN A 135 -3.14 -0.57 28.76
C ASN A 135 -4.04 -1.80 28.54
N LEU A 136 -5.13 -1.67 27.78
CA LEU A 136 -5.94 -2.85 27.40
C LEU A 136 -5.10 -3.89 26.65
N ILE A 137 -4.17 -3.48 25.77
CA ILE A 137 -3.27 -4.42 25.10
C ILE A 137 -2.32 -5.05 26.11
N LYS A 138 -1.65 -4.22 26.92
CA LYS A 138 -0.67 -4.65 27.92
C LYS A 138 -1.25 -5.67 28.92
N GLN A 139 -2.51 -5.51 29.30
CA GLN A 139 -3.18 -6.37 30.27
C GLN A 139 -3.73 -7.66 29.66
N ASN A 140 -4.21 -7.62 28.41
CA ASN A 140 -4.99 -8.71 27.83
C ASN A 140 -4.21 -9.57 26.83
N VAL A 141 -3.04 -9.14 26.37
CA VAL A 141 -2.19 -9.90 25.46
C VAL A 141 -1.00 -10.48 26.22
N LYS A 142 -1.14 -11.72 26.72
CA LYS A 142 -0.13 -12.38 27.60
C LYS A 142 1.28 -12.42 27.02
N ASN A 143 1.41 -12.78 25.74
CA ASN A 143 2.69 -12.89 25.05
C ASN A 143 2.88 -11.76 24.02
N ALA A 144 2.47 -10.54 24.37
CA ALA A 144 2.54 -9.42 23.45
C ALA A 144 3.96 -9.17 22.94
N PHE A 145 4.08 -8.84 21.65
CA PHE A 145 5.33 -8.38 21.03
C PHE A 145 6.44 -9.45 21.15
N GLY A 146 6.17 -10.65 20.64
CA GLY A 146 7.09 -11.80 20.69
C GLY A 146 7.41 -12.26 22.11
N GLY A 147 6.48 -12.07 23.06
CA GLY A 147 6.70 -12.35 24.48
C GLY A 147 7.52 -11.32 25.24
N GLN A 148 8.02 -10.26 24.59
CA GLN A 148 8.80 -9.20 25.25
C GLN A 148 7.93 -8.28 26.12
N GLY A 149 6.62 -8.21 25.85
CA GLY A 149 5.67 -7.36 26.56
C GLY A 149 5.69 -5.88 26.14
N PHE A 150 6.73 -5.46 25.40
CA PHE A 150 6.86 -4.15 24.78
C PHE A 150 7.69 -4.25 23.47
N PRO A 151 7.44 -3.42 22.46
CA PRO A 151 8.34 -3.30 21.32
C PRO A 151 9.53 -2.40 21.65
N SER A 152 10.67 -2.60 21.00
CA SER A 152 11.87 -1.79 21.21
C SER A 152 11.68 -0.36 20.69
N LEU A 153 10.89 -0.20 19.63
CA LEU A 153 10.67 1.05 18.93
C LEU A 153 9.19 1.24 18.55
N PHE A 154 8.67 2.45 18.80
CA PHE A 154 7.46 2.96 18.16
C PHE A 154 7.79 4.01 17.11
N LEU A 155 7.15 3.92 15.93
CA LEU A 155 7.15 4.97 14.92
C LEU A 155 5.76 5.59 14.81
N THR A 156 5.65 6.87 15.16
CA THR A 156 4.36 7.57 15.26
C THR A 156 4.31 8.83 14.40
N ASP A 157 3.12 9.40 14.33
CA ASP A 157 2.94 10.77 13.86
C ASP A 157 3.38 11.77 14.95
N ASN A 158 3.43 13.06 14.59
CA ASN A 158 3.79 14.11 15.54
C ASN A 158 2.57 14.50 16.40
N SER A 159 2.23 13.64 17.37
CA SER A 159 1.12 13.78 18.30
C SER A 159 1.61 13.63 19.74
N ASP A 160 1.65 14.73 20.50
CA ASP A 160 2.14 14.72 21.88
C ASP A 160 1.33 13.77 22.77
N ALA A 161 0.00 13.75 22.62
CA ALA A 161 -0.88 12.87 23.38
C ALA A 161 -0.62 11.39 23.14
N GLU A 162 -0.36 10.99 21.89
CA GLU A 162 -0.05 9.60 21.53
C GLU A 162 1.34 9.21 22.04
N ILE A 163 2.33 10.08 21.87
CA ILE A 163 3.71 9.86 22.29
C ILE A 163 3.82 9.75 23.81
N ASN A 164 3.16 10.64 24.56
CA ASN A 164 3.18 10.61 26.01
C ASN A 164 2.49 9.35 26.53
N ALA A 165 1.35 8.96 25.95
CA ALA A 165 0.66 7.72 26.32
C ALA A 165 1.54 6.48 26.09
N LEU A 166 2.23 6.39 24.95
CA LEU A 166 3.18 5.31 24.68
C LEU A 166 4.32 5.28 25.70
N LYS A 167 4.90 6.45 26.03
CA LYS A 167 5.97 6.57 27.03
C LYS A 167 5.49 6.16 28.43
N THR A 168 4.25 6.46 28.78
CA THR A 168 3.65 6.08 30.06
C THR A 168 3.39 4.58 30.15
N VAL A 169 2.86 3.97 29.08
CA VAL A 169 2.48 2.54 29.10
C VAL A 169 3.68 1.62 28.87
N TRP A 170 4.62 2.01 27.99
CA TRP A 170 5.82 1.27 27.64
C TRP A 170 7.07 2.17 27.70
N PRO A 171 7.54 2.55 28.91
CA PRO A 171 8.68 3.45 29.08
C PRO A 171 10.00 2.90 28.54
N GLN A 172 10.10 1.58 28.36
CA GLN A 172 11.28 0.91 27.80
C GLN A 172 11.41 1.11 26.27
N SER A 173 10.33 1.49 25.59
CA SER A 173 10.31 1.65 24.14
C SER A 173 10.85 3.02 23.72
N ARG A 174 11.73 3.06 22.71
CA ARG A 174 12.08 4.31 22.05
C ARG A 174 10.90 4.80 21.20
N SER A 175 10.74 6.12 21.05
CA SER A 175 9.76 6.70 20.13
C SER A 175 10.45 7.54 19.06
N LEU A 176 10.22 7.20 17.79
CA LEU A 176 10.63 7.98 16.63
C LEU A 176 9.42 8.60 15.93
N LEU A 177 9.62 9.74 15.30
CA LEU A 177 8.59 10.44 14.53
C LEU A 177 8.69 10.11 13.04
N CYS A 178 7.57 10.01 12.35
CA CYS A 178 7.56 9.96 10.89
C CYS A 178 8.19 11.25 10.32
N ILE A 179 9.30 11.12 9.57
CA ILE A 179 9.99 12.29 9.00
C ILE A 179 9.10 13.08 8.03
N PHE A 180 8.17 12.39 7.34
CA PHE A 180 7.21 13.03 6.46
C PHE A 180 6.26 13.95 7.23
N HIS A 181 5.74 13.51 8.39
CA HIS A 181 4.84 14.30 9.21
C HIS A 181 5.54 15.48 9.90
N VAL A 182 6.82 15.33 10.26
CA VAL A 182 7.66 16.43 10.74
C VAL A 182 7.80 17.50 9.66
N LEU A 183 8.22 17.11 8.44
CA LEU A 183 8.33 18.03 7.30
C LEU A 183 6.98 18.67 6.93
N GLN A 184 5.90 17.91 7.01
CA GLN A 184 4.55 18.42 6.75
C GLN A 184 4.13 19.44 7.80
N SER A 185 4.44 19.21 9.07
CA SER A 185 4.18 20.15 10.17
C SER A 185 4.93 21.47 9.98
N VAL A 186 6.23 21.42 9.69
CA VAL A 186 7.04 22.61 9.39
C VAL A 186 6.50 23.37 8.18
N TRP A 187 6.14 22.67 7.10
CA TRP A 187 5.57 23.33 5.92
C TRP A 187 4.21 23.97 6.21
N ARG A 188 3.34 23.33 7.00
CA ARG A 188 2.07 23.93 7.43
C ARG A 188 2.31 25.18 8.28
N TRP A 189 3.26 25.12 9.21
CA TRP A 189 3.62 26.25 10.07
C TRP A 189 4.10 27.46 9.25
N LEU A 190 4.98 27.26 8.26
CA LEU A 190 5.45 28.32 7.36
C LEU A 190 4.32 29.00 6.56
N TRP A 191 3.19 28.30 6.37
CA TRP A 191 2.01 28.78 5.66
C TRP A 191 0.91 29.33 6.56
N ASP A 192 1.02 29.19 7.89
CA ASP A 192 0.06 29.77 8.82
C ASP A 192 0.26 31.29 8.86
N GLY A 193 -0.81 32.02 8.53
CA GLY A 193 -0.79 33.49 8.48
C GLY A 193 -0.40 34.13 9.80
N LYS A 194 -0.64 33.45 10.93
CA LYS A 194 -0.26 33.93 12.28
C LYS A 194 1.25 34.09 12.46
N ASN A 195 2.05 33.39 11.67
CA ASN A 195 3.51 33.38 11.77
C ASN A 195 4.18 34.47 10.91
N ASN A 196 3.41 35.20 10.09
CA ASN A 196 3.88 36.33 9.28
C ASN A 196 5.10 36.04 8.39
N ILE A 197 5.24 34.80 7.89
CA ILE A 197 6.33 34.43 6.97
C ILE A 197 5.94 34.79 5.53
N LYS A 198 6.77 35.60 4.86
CA LYS A 198 6.59 35.97 3.45
C LYS A 198 6.70 34.76 2.52
N LYS A 199 5.93 34.72 1.45
CA LYS A 199 5.80 33.55 0.56
C LYS A 199 7.12 33.17 -0.10
N GLU A 200 7.90 34.16 -0.51
CA GLU A 200 9.22 34.06 -1.14
C GLU A 200 10.28 33.42 -0.23
N ASP A 201 10.12 33.52 1.10
CA ASP A 201 11.08 33.00 2.07
C ASP A 201 10.79 31.56 2.51
N ARG A 202 9.55 31.08 2.33
CA ARG A 202 9.12 29.75 2.85
C ARG A 202 9.96 28.61 2.29
N THR A 203 10.26 28.64 0.99
CA THR A 203 10.98 27.54 0.32
C THR A 203 12.42 27.41 0.82
N SER A 204 13.13 28.53 1.00
CA SER A 204 14.51 28.52 1.48
C SER A 204 14.58 28.07 2.94
N MET A 205 13.66 28.55 3.80
CA MET A 205 13.53 28.11 5.20
C MET A 205 13.23 26.61 5.30
N MET A 206 12.30 26.10 4.49
CA MET A 206 11.99 24.68 4.43
C MET A 206 13.17 23.84 3.93
N HIS A 207 13.93 24.34 2.95
CA HIS A 207 15.12 23.66 2.46
C HIS A 207 16.21 23.58 3.53
N SER A 208 16.42 24.66 4.29
CA SER A 208 17.35 24.70 5.42
C SER A 208 16.98 23.66 6.49
N PHE A 209 15.71 23.62 6.90
CA PHE A 209 15.24 22.63 7.86
C PHE A 209 15.43 21.18 7.36
N ARG A 210 15.22 20.93 6.07
CA ARG A 210 15.47 19.60 5.49
C ARG A 210 16.93 19.18 5.59
N LYS A 211 17.88 20.10 5.45
CA LYS A 211 19.30 19.77 5.62
C LYS A 211 19.57 19.26 7.03
N ILE A 212 18.96 19.86 8.06
CA ILE A 212 19.02 19.33 9.43
C ILE A 212 18.46 17.90 9.47
N LEU A 213 17.27 17.68 8.91
CA LEU A 213 16.60 16.39 9.00
C LEU A 213 17.40 15.25 8.36
N TYR A 214 18.00 15.50 7.19
CA TYR A 214 18.72 14.50 6.42
C TYR A 214 20.22 14.39 6.74
N ALA A 215 20.73 15.21 7.68
CA ALA A 215 22.10 15.12 8.14
C ALA A 215 22.40 13.69 8.65
N GLN A 216 23.59 13.19 8.35
CA GLN A 216 24.01 11.82 8.65
C GLN A 216 24.77 11.70 9.96
N THR A 217 25.39 12.79 10.43
CA THR A 217 26.10 12.83 11.73
C THR A 217 25.61 13.95 12.63
N SER A 218 25.87 13.83 13.93
CA SER A 218 25.51 14.83 14.94
C SER A 218 26.15 16.19 14.65
N GLU A 219 27.38 16.19 14.15
CA GLU A 219 28.16 17.38 13.83
C GLU A 219 27.56 18.09 12.62
N GLU A 220 27.25 17.34 11.55
CA GLU A 220 26.57 17.89 10.38
C GLU A 220 25.20 18.48 10.77
N ALA A 221 24.42 17.76 11.58
CA ALA A 221 23.12 18.24 12.03
C ALA A 221 23.24 19.54 12.83
N GLN A 222 24.26 19.66 13.69
CA GLN A 222 24.54 20.87 14.48
C GLN A 222 24.94 22.04 13.57
N GLU A 223 25.81 21.82 12.59
CA GLU A 223 26.19 22.83 11.60
C GLU A 223 24.96 23.34 10.82
N LYS A 224 24.14 22.42 10.30
CA LYS A 224 22.93 22.79 9.55
C LYS A 224 21.86 23.43 10.42
N TYR A 225 21.84 23.13 11.72
CA TYR A 225 20.98 23.84 12.68
C TYR A 225 21.40 25.30 12.83
N VAL A 226 22.71 25.58 12.99
CA VAL A 226 23.23 26.95 13.06
C VAL A 226 22.93 27.72 11.76
N GLU A 227 23.16 27.10 10.59
CA GLU A 227 22.77 27.69 9.29
C GLU A 227 21.27 28.04 9.25
N THR A 228 20.42 27.16 9.75
CA THR A 228 18.96 27.34 9.75
C THR A 228 18.49 28.39 10.77
N MET A 229 19.24 28.63 11.85
CA MET A 229 18.96 29.73 12.77
C MET A 229 19.35 31.08 12.16
N ASN A 230 20.38 31.07 11.30
CA ASN A 230 20.90 32.26 10.62
C ASN A 230 20.17 32.60 9.31
N ILE A 231 19.27 31.73 8.83
CA ILE A 231 18.49 31.98 7.62
C ILE A 231 17.36 32.96 7.95
N ARG A 232 17.32 34.08 7.23
CA ARG A 232 16.27 35.10 7.39
C ARG A 232 16.09 35.51 8.87
N ASN A 233 17.19 36.01 9.47
CA ASN A 233 17.28 36.47 10.87
C ASN A 233 16.18 37.45 11.32
N ASN A 234 15.45 38.01 10.38
CA ASN A 234 14.32 38.92 10.63
C ASN A 234 13.07 38.18 11.14
N TYR A 235 13.05 36.83 11.21
CA TYR A 235 11.92 36.04 11.72
C TYR A 235 12.23 35.37 13.08
N PRO A 236 12.09 36.08 14.22
CA PRO A 236 12.38 35.51 15.54
C PRO A 236 11.43 34.35 15.91
N MET A 237 10.19 34.37 15.40
CA MET A 237 9.24 33.26 15.59
C MET A 237 9.71 31.96 14.93
N TRP A 238 10.44 32.03 13.82
CA TRP A 238 11.01 30.85 13.17
C TRP A 238 12.10 30.23 14.04
N GLN A 239 13.01 31.04 14.55
CA GLN A 239 14.08 30.59 15.45
C GLN A 239 13.49 29.94 16.70
N LYS A 240 12.54 30.61 17.37
CA LYS A 240 11.83 30.05 18.52
C LYS A 240 11.13 28.74 18.16
N TYR A 241 10.46 28.68 17.01
CA TYR A 241 9.76 27.48 16.57
C TYR A 241 10.70 26.29 16.39
N ILE A 242 11.81 26.46 15.67
CA ILE A 242 12.76 25.37 15.46
C ILE A 242 13.45 24.97 16.77
N THR A 243 13.91 25.92 17.59
CA THR A 243 14.60 25.60 18.84
C THR A 243 13.69 24.86 19.82
N VAL A 244 12.50 25.40 20.09
CA VAL A 244 11.59 24.88 21.12
C VAL A 244 10.82 23.66 20.62
N HIS A 245 10.31 23.72 19.39
CA HIS A 245 9.38 22.71 18.87
C HIS A 245 10.02 21.70 17.93
N HIS A 246 11.33 21.70 17.66
CA HIS A 246 11.94 20.62 16.85
C HIS A 246 13.30 20.19 17.40
N TRP A 247 14.19 21.15 17.66
CA TRP A 247 15.58 20.88 18.04
C TRP A 247 15.71 20.21 19.41
N LYS A 248 14.88 20.59 20.39
CA LYS A 248 14.85 20.00 21.74
C LYS A 248 14.68 18.47 21.75
N TYR A 249 14.10 17.89 20.70
CA TYR A 249 13.84 16.46 20.56
C TYR A 249 14.30 15.91 19.20
N LYS A 250 15.37 16.50 18.65
CA LYS A 250 16.00 16.15 17.37
C LYS A 250 16.25 14.66 17.19
N GLU A 251 16.56 13.95 18.27
CA GLU A 251 16.85 12.52 18.31
C GLU A 251 15.66 11.68 17.81
N LYS A 252 14.43 12.22 17.87
CA LYS A 252 13.22 11.51 17.41
C LYS A 252 13.02 11.57 15.89
N TRP A 253 13.60 12.55 15.18
CA TRP A 253 13.24 12.82 13.77
C TRP A 253 14.41 13.06 12.83
N CYS A 254 15.56 13.50 13.32
CA CYS A 254 16.75 13.70 12.50
C CYS A 254 17.45 12.36 12.24
N LEU A 255 17.92 12.15 11.00
CA LEU A 255 18.55 10.89 10.60
C LEU A 255 19.90 10.66 11.30
N ALA A 256 20.60 11.71 11.72
CA ALA A 256 21.87 11.63 12.44
C ALA A 256 21.81 10.84 13.76
N TRP A 257 20.63 10.73 14.37
CA TRP A 257 20.41 9.95 15.60
C TRP A 257 19.63 8.65 15.37
N ARG A 258 19.46 8.26 14.11
CA ARG A 258 18.80 7.01 13.72
C ARG A 258 19.81 5.99 13.27
N ASP A 259 19.61 4.78 13.75
CA ASP A 259 20.43 3.62 13.48
C ASP A 259 19.60 2.55 12.74
N HIS A 260 20.19 1.37 12.57
CA HIS A 260 19.60 0.23 11.89
C HIS A 260 18.44 -0.45 12.63
N THR A 261 18.20 -0.10 13.91
CA THR A 261 17.09 -0.69 14.70
C THR A 261 15.72 -0.30 14.14
N ASN A 262 15.64 0.76 13.33
CA ASN A 262 14.42 1.12 12.61
C ASN A 262 14.19 0.31 11.31
N ARG A 263 15.09 -0.62 10.94
CA ARG A 263 14.95 -1.54 9.79
C ARG A 263 14.69 -0.82 8.45
N GLY A 264 15.23 0.38 8.29
CA GLY A 264 15.06 1.24 7.11
C GLY A 264 13.75 2.03 7.11
N HIS A 265 12.92 1.90 8.14
CA HIS A 265 11.64 2.59 8.22
C HIS A 265 11.80 4.01 8.78
N GLN A 266 11.75 4.99 7.87
CA GLN A 266 11.79 6.40 8.22
C GLN A 266 10.41 7.06 8.29
N THR A 267 9.39 6.44 7.68
CA THR A 267 8.04 6.99 7.53
C THR A 267 6.97 6.02 8.04
N ASN A 268 5.83 6.57 8.45
CA ASN A 268 4.66 5.83 8.93
C ASN A 268 3.75 5.34 7.77
N ASN A 269 4.35 4.97 6.64
CA ASN A 269 3.60 4.63 5.42
C ASN A 269 2.67 3.42 5.60
N PHE A 270 3.06 2.45 6.44
CA PHE A 270 2.21 1.29 6.73
C PHE A 270 0.91 1.68 7.41
N SER A 271 0.95 2.63 8.34
CA SER A 271 -0.26 3.08 9.02
C SER A 271 -1.13 3.96 8.14
N GLU A 272 -0.54 4.86 7.34
CA GLU A 272 -1.29 5.64 6.35
C GLU A 272 -2.03 4.74 5.35
N VAL A 273 -1.35 3.69 4.85
CA VAL A 273 -1.96 2.69 3.96
C VAL A 273 -3.08 1.94 4.67
N SER A 274 -2.91 1.58 5.93
CA SER A 274 -3.92 0.85 6.72
C SER A 274 -5.16 1.70 6.99
N VAL A 275 -4.98 2.98 7.36
CA VAL A 275 -6.07 3.96 7.48
C VAL A 275 -6.82 4.11 6.16
N ARG A 276 -6.09 4.17 5.03
CA ARG A 276 -6.70 4.23 3.70
C ARG A 276 -7.50 2.96 3.38
N ILE A 277 -6.95 1.78 3.63
CA ILE A 277 -7.64 0.50 3.45
C ILE A 277 -8.92 0.47 4.28
N PHE A 278 -8.85 0.89 5.54
CA PHE A 278 -10.02 0.93 6.40
C PHE A 278 -11.11 1.87 5.84
N LYS A 279 -10.73 3.09 5.46
CA LYS A 279 -11.70 4.05 4.90
C LYS A 279 -12.24 3.64 3.53
N GLU A 280 -11.43 3.05 2.66
CA GLU A 280 -11.80 2.76 1.27
C GLU A 280 -12.40 1.37 1.08
N ASN A 281 -11.75 0.32 1.61
CA ASN A 281 -12.13 -1.07 1.39
C ASN A 281 -13.14 -1.55 2.45
N VAL A 282 -12.92 -1.22 3.72
CA VAL A 282 -13.78 -1.67 4.81
C VAL A 282 -15.05 -0.83 4.90
N LEU A 283 -14.90 0.49 4.94
CA LEU A 283 -16.01 1.43 5.08
C LEU A 283 -16.60 1.91 3.73
N GLY A 284 -15.95 1.67 2.59
CA GLY A 284 -16.48 2.14 1.31
C GLY A 284 -16.62 3.66 1.20
N ARG A 285 -15.82 4.42 1.96
CA ARG A 285 -15.89 5.88 2.15
C ARG A 285 -17.24 6.40 2.69
N VAL A 286 -17.96 5.58 3.45
CA VAL A 286 -19.14 6.02 4.22
C VAL A 286 -18.87 5.93 5.72
N LYS A 287 -19.63 6.70 6.51
CA LYS A 287 -19.61 6.57 7.96
C LYS A 287 -20.38 5.32 8.38
N ALA A 288 -19.86 4.61 9.37
CA ALA A 288 -20.58 3.57 10.08
C ALA A 288 -21.80 4.14 10.82
N TYR A 289 -22.75 3.30 11.20
CA TYR A 289 -23.96 3.75 11.90
C TYR A 289 -23.68 4.18 13.35
N ASN A 290 -22.85 3.41 14.06
CA ASN A 290 -22.37 3.66 15.43
C ASN A 290 -21.06 2.88 15.67
N VAL A 291 -20.54 2.93 16.90
CA VAL A 291 -19.31 2.20 17.29
C VAL A 291 -19.45 0.68 17.16
N ILE A 292 -20.63 0.11 17.45
CA ILE A 292 -20.88 -1.34 17.27
C ILE A 292 -20.67 -1.77 15.82
N SER A 293 -21.13 -0.94 14.87
CA SER A 293 -20.92 -1.18 13.45
C SER A 293 -19.44 -1.10 13.05
N LEU A 294 -18.65 -0.22 13.69
CA LEU A 294 -17.20 -0.17 13.48
C LEU A 294 -16.54 -1.48 13.98
N ILE A 295 -16.96 -1.98 15.14
CA ILE A 295 -16.47 -3.25 15.69
C ILE A 295 -16.81 -4.38 14.72
N ASP A 296 -18.06 -4.50 14.26
CA ASP A 296 -18.49 -5.49 13.28
C ASP A 296 -17.61 -5.45 12.02
N PHE A 297 -17.33 -4.25 11.48
CA PHE A 297 -16.50 -4.09 10.29
C PHE A 297 -15.03 -4.46 10.51
N CYS A 298 -14.48 -4.18 11.70
CA CYS A 298 -13.15 -4.67 12.08
C CYS A 298 -13.12 -6.20 12.18
N CYS A 299 -14.15 -6.79 12.79
CA CYS A 299 -14.27 -8.22 13.04
C CYS A 299 -14.49 -9.04 11.76
N THR A 300 -15.11 -8.45 10.73
CA THR A 300 -15.49 -9.14 9.50
C THR A 300 -14.64 -8.68 8.31
N LYS A 301 -14.92 -7.49 7.78
CA LYS A 301 -14.32 -6.98 6.54
C LYS A 301 -12.83 -6.71 6.65
N LEU A 302 -12.36 -6.17 7.78
CA LEU A 302 -10.93 -5.89 7.96
C LEU A 302 -10.14 -7.20 8.11
N GLU A 303 -10.66 -8.15 8.90
CA GLU A 303 -10.08 -9.49 9.04
C GLU A 303 -10.01 -10.21 7.69
N GLU A 304 -11.10 -10.23 6.93
CA GLU A 304 -11.16 -10.84 5.60
C GLU A 304 -10.20 -10.18 4.62
N TYR A 305 -10.08 -8.84 4.66
CA TYR A 305 -9.12 -8.11 3.85
C TYR A 305 -7.68 -8.56 4.14
N TYR A 306 -7.27 -8.61 5.41
CA TYR A 306 -5.91 -9.03 5.76
C TYR A 306 -5.67 -10.50 5.43
N LYS A 307 -6.65 -11.38 5.67
CA LYS A 307 -6.59 -12.78 5.26
C LYS A 307 -6.31 -12.90 3.76
N LYS A 308 -7.08 -12.19 2.92
CA LYS A 308 -6.89 -12.21 1.46
C LYS A 308 -5.53 -11.65 1.07
N LYS A 309 -5.13 -10.51 1.63
CA LYS A 309 -3.84 -9.86 1.36
C LYS A 309 -2.66 -10.79 1.67
N PHE A 310 -2.70 -11.49 2.79
CA PHE A 310 -1.66 -12.42 3.20
C PHE A 310 -1.63 -13.67 2.31
N LEU A 311 -2.79 -14.21 1.93
CA LEU A 311 -2.86 -15.34 1.00
C LEU A 311 -2.41 -14.97 -0.42
N GLU A 312 -2.66 -13.74 -0.87
CA GLU A 312 -2.14 -13.23 -2.14
C GLU A 312 -0.61 -13.19 -2.14
N PHE A 313 0.01 -12.83 -1.01
CA PHE A 313 1.46 -12.89 -0.86
C PHE A 313 1.97 -14.34 -0.83
N SER A 314 1.41 -15.19 0.05
CA SER A 314 1.92 -16.55 0.24
C SER A 314 1.79 -17.41 -1.03
N ASN A 315 0.76 -17.16 -1.84
CA ASN A 315 0.51 -17.88 -3.09
C ASN A 315 1.14 -17.17 -4.31
N GLU A 316 2.15 -16.33 -4.10
CA GLU A 316 2.91 -15.60 -5.14
C GLU A 316 2.07 -14.75 -6.11
N ARG A 317 0.87 -14.33 -5.73
CA ARG A 317 0.04 -13.42 -6.56
C ARG A 317 0.52 -11.97 -6.50
N ASN A 318 1.46 -11.66 -5.61
CA ASN A 318 2.15 -10.38 -5.52
C ASN A 318 3.63 -10.53 -5.90
N SER A 319 4.03 -9.87 -7.00
CA SER A 319 5.41 -9.95 -7.51
C SER A 319 6.35 -8.86 -6.98
N THR A 320 5.91 -7.95 -6.11
CA THR A 320 6.69 -6.76 -5.72
C THR A 320 8.05 -7.11 -5.09
N ALA A 321 8.08 -7.98 -4.08
CA ALA A 321 9.32 -8.37 -3.41
C ALA A 321 10.27 -9.10 -4.37
N ARG A 322 9.75 -10.04 -5.17
CA ARG A 322 10.50 -10.77 -6.19
C ARG A 322 11.09 -9.85 -7.25
N LEU A 323 10.33 -8.88 -7.75
CA LEU A 323 10.81 -7.91 -8.73
C LEU A 323 11.86 -6.97 -8.16
N PHE A 324 11.69 -6.53 -6.91
CA PHE A 324 12.70 -5.75 -6.19
C PHE A 324 14.00 -6.52 -6.06
N PHE A 325 13.94 -7.78 -5.61
CA PHE A 325 15.10 -8.64 -5.47
C PHE A 325 15.80 -8.90 -6.81
N LYS A 326 15.05 -9.25 -7.87
CA LYS A 326 15.59 -9.42 -9.23
C LYS A 326 16.28 -8.15 -9.75
N ASN A 327 15.74 -6.98 -9.46
CA ASN A 327 16.36 -5.70 -9.82
C ASN A 327 17.70 -5.49 -9.08
N LEU A 328 17.76 -5.81 -7.78
CA LEU A 328 19.00 -5.73 -7.03
C LEU A 328 20.06 -6.72 -7.52
N ILE A 329 19.69 -7.96 -7.82
CA ILE A 329 20.61 -8.97 -8.40
C ILE A 329 21.27 -8.43 -9.67
N LYS A 330 20.51 -7.83 -10.59
CA LYS A 330 21.09 -7.22 -11.81
C LYS A 330 22.08 -6.09 -11.53
N LYS A 331 21.91 -5.37 -10.41
CA LYS A 331 22.84 -4.31 -10.00
C LYS A 331 24.11 -4.83 -9.35
N THR A 332 24.27 -6.15 -9.21
CA THR A 332 25.47 -6.78 -8.65
C THR A 332 26.47 -7.21 -9.71
N ASP A 333 26.16 -7.07 -11.00
CA ASP A 333 26.98 -7.63 -12.09
C ASP A 333 28.26 -6.84 -12.37
N TYR A 334 28.51 -5.74 -11.64
CA TYR A 334 29.72 -4.91 -11.78
C TYR A 334 30.94 -5.44 -11.01
N ILE A 335 30.77 -6.51 -10.22
CA ILE A 335 31.79 -7.00 -9.29
C ILE A 335 31.86 -8.53 -9.32
N SER A 336 33.07 -9.08 -9.24
CA SER A 336 33.31 -10.52 -9.06
C SER A 336 33.51 -10.91 -7.59
N LYS A 337 33.55 -12.21 -7.29
CA LYS A 337 33.68 -12.72 -5.91
C LYS A 337 35.04 -12.37 -5.29
N GLU A 338 36.08 -12.33 -6.11
CA GLU A 338 37.48 -12.13 -5.70
C GLU A 338 37.78 -10.68 -5.27
N GLU A 339 36.95 -9.73 -5.71
CA GLU A 339 37.06 -8.32 -5.33
C GLU A 339 36.50 -8.01 -3.93
N ILE A 340 35.94 -9.01 -3.22
CA ILE A 340 35.31 -8.85 -1.91
C ILE A 340 36.29 -9.29 -0.84
N THR A 341 36.67 -8.38 0.06
CA THR A 341 37.53 -8.72 1.19
C THR A 341 36.68 -9.07 2.41
N VAL A 342 37.08 -10.10 3.16
CA VAL A 342 36.40 -10.57 4.37
C VAL A 342 37.37 -10.46 5.53
N ASP A 343 36.97 -9.76 6.59
CA ASP A 343 37.74 -9.59 7.82
C ASP A 343 36.81 -9.67 9.03
N ASN A 344 37.12 -10.52 10.01
CA ASN A 344 36.34 -10.72 11.24
C ASN A 344 34.81 -10.84 11.02
N GLU A 345 34.39 -11.66 10.05
CA GLU A 345 32.99 -11.86 9.63
C GLU A 345 32.31 -10.68 8.91
N GLU A 346 32.97 -9.52 8.84
CA GLU A 346 32.54 -8.37 8.06
C GLU A 346 32.97 -8.52 6.59
N PHE A 347 32.12 -8.02 5.69
CA PHE A 347 32.41 -8.03 4.25
C PHE A 347 32.63 -6.62 3.73
N TYR A 348 33.66 -6.45 2.93
CA TYR A 348 34.03 -5.17 2.34
C TYR A 348 33.82 -5.22 0.84
N VAL A 349 32.88 -4.42 0.36
CA VAL A 349 32.45 -4.40 -1.05
C VAL A 349 32.86 -3.07 -1.70
N PRO A 350 33.65 -3.07 -2.79
CA PRO A 350 34.03 -1.85 -3.49
C PRO A 350 32.83 -1.14 -4.12
N SER A 351 32.88 0.19 -4.12
CA SER A 351 31.91 1.03 -4.77
C SER A 351 32.01 0.91 -6.30
N GLU A 352 30.85 0.81 -6.94
CA GLU A 352 30.72 0.80 -8.40
C GLU A 352 31.29 2.08 -9.05
N LYS A 353 31.20 3.23 -8.37
CA LYS A 353 31.65 4.52 -8.91
C LYS A 353 33.11 4.84 -8.58
N ASN A 354 33.58 4.44 -7.40
CA ASN A 354 34.91 4.74 -6.92
C ASN A 354 35.50 3.51 -6.22
N LYS A 355 36.31 2.74 -6.95
CA LYS A 355 36.89 1.48 -6.44
C LYS A 355 37.79 1.66 -5.20
N LYS A 356 38.22 2.89 -4.86
CA LYS A 356 38.94 3.17 -3.60
C LYS A 356 38.03 3.24 -2.38
N MET A 357 36.72 3.42 -2.58
CA MET A 357 35.73 3.46 -1.51
C MET A 357 35.18 2.04 -1.31
N MET A 358 35.30 1.52 -0.10
CA MET A 358 34.76 0.23 0.31
C MET A 358 33.54 0.44 1.20
N TYR A 359 32.53 -0.39 1.04
CA TYR A 359 31.38 -0.48 1.93
C TYR A 359 31.52 -1.70 2.82
N CYS A 360 31.56 -1.49 4.13
CA CYS A 360 31.45 -2.58 5.10
C CYS A 360 29.98 -3.05 5.15
N VAL A 361 29.78 -4.36 5.12
CA VAL A 361 28.50 -5.05 5.12
C VAL A 361 28.53 -6.09 6.23
N GLU A 362 27.57 -5.98 7.15
CA GLU A 362 27.35 -6.96 8.22
C GLU A 362 25.96 -7.59 8.03
N PRO A 363 25.85 -8.75 7.35
CA PRO A 363 24.58 -9.39 7.04
C PRO A 363 23.80 -9.82 8.29
N ASN A 364 24.49 -10.20 9.38
CA ASN A 364 23.83 -10.75 10.57
C ASN A 364 22.95 -9.72 11.26
N ILE A 365 23.39 -8.46 11.32
CA ILE A 365 22.59 -7.33 11.83
C ILE A 365 21.90 -6.55 10.69
N GLY A 366 22.22 -6.88 9.44
CA GLY A 366 21.58 -6.36 8.23
C GLY A 366 21.98 -4.92 7.89
N VAL A 367 23.22 -4.55 8.21
CA VAL A 367 23.75 -3.19 8.03
C VAL A 367 24.74 -3.15 6.88
N CYS A 368 24.78 -2.01 6.18
CA CYS A 368 25.84 -1.70 5.24
C CYS A 368 26.19 -0.21 5.35
N SER A 369 27.46 0.16 5.31
CA SER A 369 27.91 1.55 5.43
C SER A 369 27.51 2.46 4.24
N CYS A 370 26.81 1.93 3.24
CA CYS A 370 26.23 2.75 2.17
C CYS A 370 24.97 3.50 2.64
N GLU A 371 24.66 4.63 1.99
CA GLU A 371 23.51 5.49 2.29
C GLU A 371 22.17 4.73 2.39
N ALA A 372 21.94 3.72 1.55
CA ALA A 372 20.73 2.91 1.63
C ALA A 372 20.75 1.97 2.84
N GLY A 373 21.88 1.31 3.09
CA GLY A 373 21.98 0.20 4.05
C GLY A 373 22.24 0.62 5.49
N ILE A 374 22.68 1.86 5.74
CA ILE A 374 23.12 2.31 7.07
C ILE A 374 21.98 2.29 8.10
N HIS A 375 20.76 2.50 7.62
CA HIS A 375 19.55 2.42 8.45
C HIS A 375 18.89 1.04 8.41
N GLY A 376 19.51 0.01 7.84
CA GLY A 376 18.96 -1.35 7.82
C GLY A 376 18.03 -1.67 6.65
N GLN A 377 18.09 -0.91 5.55
CA GLN A 377 17.43 -1.32 4.30
C GLN A 377 18.30 -2.32 3.55
N PHE A 378 17.70 -3.33 2.92
CA PHE A 378 18.42 -4.23 2.01
C PHE A 378 18.95 -3.49 0.78
N CYS A 379 20.28 -3.40 0.67
CA CYS A 379 20.96 -2.68 -0.40
C CYS A 379 21.63 -3.64 -1.41
N LYS A 380 22.16 -3.09 -2.51
CA LYS A 380 22.87 -3.88 -3.53
C LYS A 380 24.10 -4.61 -2.96
N HIS A 381 24.80 -4.02 -1.97
CA HIS A 381 25.98 -4.64 -1.36
C HIS A 381 25.60 -5.85 -0.49
N GLN A 382 24.51 -5.78 0.27
CA GLN A 382 23.97 -6.97 0.96
C GLN A 382 23.55 -8.06 -0.05
N CYS A 383 23.00 -7.66 -1.20
CA CYS A 383 22.66 -8.59 -2.28
C CYS A 383 23.90 -9.27 -2.90
N ILE A 384 25.02 -8.57 -3.00
CA ILE A 384 26.32 -9.13 -3.44
C ILE A 384 26.77 -10.23 -2.48
N ILE A 385 26.67 -10.01 -1.17
CA ILE A 385 27.05 -11.03 -0.18
C ILE A 385 26.17 -12.27 -0.30
N TYR A 386 24.86 -12.10 -0.48
CA TYR A 386 23.97 -13.22 -0.79
C TYR A 386 24.40 -13.95 -2.08
N LYS A 387 24.64 -13.23 -3.18
CA LYS A 387 24.97 -13.82 -4.49
C LYS A 387 26.22 -14.71 -4.45
N TYR A 388 27.27 -14.29 -3.74
CA TYR A 388 28.58 -14.97 -3.77
C TYR A 388 28.89 -15.86 -2.55
N PHE A 389 28.23 -15.62 -1.42
CA PHE A 389 28.46 -16.35 -0.16
C PHE A 389 27.21 -17.04 0.38
N ASN A 390 26.05 -16.90 -0.29
CA ASN A 390 24.77 -17.48 0.12
C ASN A 390 24.35 -17.15 1.57
N LYS A 391 24.82 -16.01 2.11
CA LYS A 391 24.43 -15.54 3.44
C LYS A 391 23.13 -14.72 3.35
N ILE A 392 22.11 -15.16 4.06
CA ILE A 392 20.83 -14.46 4.20
C ILE A 392 20.89 -13.61 5.47
N GLY A 393 20.81 -12.29 5.30
CA GLY A 393 20.77 -11.35 6.42
C GLY A 393 19.35 -11.10 6.96
N VAL A 394 19.25 -10.48 8.13
CA VAL A 394 17.96 -10.19 8.80
C VAL A 394 17.02 -9.26 8.03
N ASN A 395 17.56 -8.45 7.11
CA ASN A 395 16.78 -7.52 6.29
C ASN A 395 16.54 -8.06 4.86
N PHE A 396 16.79 -9.35 4.62
CA PHE A 396 16.65 -9.96 3.30
C PHE A 396 15.22 -9.78 2.75
N PRO A 397 15.04 -9.57 1.43
CA PRO A 397 13.72 -9.38 0.84
C PRO A 397 12.84 -10.61 1.09
N PRO A 398 11.53 -10.43 1.31
CA PRO A 398 10.65 -11.53 1.67
C PRO A 398 10.28 -12.36 0.43
N VAL A 399 11.20 -13.22 0.02
CA VAL A 399 11.08 -14.08 -1.17
C VAL A 399 11.30 -15.56 -0.86
N THR A 400 11.57 -15.89 0.41
CA THR A 400 11.85 -17.26 0.84
C THR A 400 10.57 -18.09 1.00
N ILE A 401 10.72 -19.42 1.08
CA ILE A 401 9.59 -20.33 1.33
C ILE A 401 9.06 -20.13 2.76
N GLU A 402 9.97 -19.87 3.70
CA GLU A 402 9.70 -19.53 5.08
C GLU A 402 8.80 -18.30 5.18
N ASP A 403 9.10 -17.23 4.43
CA ASP A 403 8.27 -16.02 4.39
C ASP A 403 6.84 -16.34 3.97
N LYS A 404 6.68 -17.13 2.90
CA LYS A 404 5.35 -17.52 2.38
C LYS A 404 4.59 -18.35 3.41
N TYR A 405 5.25 -19.34 4.00
CA TYR A 405 4.66 -20.22 4.99
C TYR A 405 4.24 -19.43 6.25
N PHE A 406 5.09 -18.57 6.79
CA PHE A 406 4.77 -17.79 7.99
C PHE A 406 3.64 -16.78 7.74
N ILE A 407 3.59 -16.15 6.57
CA ILE A 407 2.47 -15.27 6.21
C ILE A 407 1.17 -16.07 6.01
N ALA A 408 1.24 -17.27 5.44
CA ALA A 408 0.08 -18.13 5.33
C ALA A 408 -0.41 -18.61 6.71
N LYS A 409 0.52 -18.96 7.62
CA LYS A 409 0.20 -19.31 9.01
C LYS A 409 -0.42 -18.13 9.75
N LEU A 410 0.05 -16.91 9.50
CA LEU A 410 -0.58 -15.69 10.01
C LEU A 410 -2.04 -15.58 9.53
N ALA A 411 -2.34 -15.89 8.26
CA ALA A 411 -3.69 -15.80 7.69
C ALA A 411 -4.63 -16.94 8.11
N LEU A 412 -4.13 -18.17 8.17
CA LEU A 412 -4.93 -19.40 8.32
C LEU A 412 -4.85 -20.02 9.72
N GLY A 413 -3.88 -19.61 10.54
CA GLY A 413 -3.55 -20.29 11.79
C GLY A 413 -3.11 -21.74 11.54
N GLU A 414 -3.57 -22.66 12.38
CA GLU A 414 -3.24 -24.09 12.30
C GLU A 414 -3.82 -24.80 11.06
N LYS A 415 -4.68 -24.13 10.29
CA LYS A 415 -5.20 -24.66 9.01
C LYS A 415 -4.24 -24.44 7.84
N VAL A 416 -3.05 -23.92 8.08
CA VAL A 416 -2.05 -23.69 7.04
C VAL A 416 -1.57 -25.01 6.45
N PRO A 417 -1.41 -25.12 5.11
CA PRO A 417 -0.72 -26.24 4.47
C PRO A 417 0.71 -26.44 5.01
N ASN A 418 1.27 -27.63 4.79
CA ASN A 418 2.68 -27.88 5.08
C ASN A 418 3.58 -26.88 4.32
N LYS A 419 4.74 -26.55 4.89
CA LYS A 419 5.75 -25.69 4.28
C LYS A 419 6.09 -26.12 2.83
N THR A 420 6.13 -27.42 2.54
CA THR A 420 6.39 -27.96 1.19
C THR A 420 5.38 -27.50 0.14
N PHE A 421 4.16 -27.12 0.53
CA PHE A 421 3.16 -26.55 -0.38
C PHE A 421 3.61 -25.23 -1.03
N TYR A 422 4.49 -24.49 -0.35
CA TYR A 422 4.97 -23.17 -0.79
C TYR A 422 6.28 -23.23 -1.59
N GLU A 423 6.81 -24.43 -1.80
CA GLU A 423 7.97 -24.69 -2.65
C GLU A 423 7.64 -24.46 -4.12
N GLY A 424 8.66 -24.11 -4.90
CA GLY A 424 8.51 -23.98 -6.34
C GLY A 424 8.24 -25.35 -6.97
N LEU A 425 7.49 -25.36 -8.08
CA LEU A 425 7.28 -26.58 -8.87
C LEU A 425 8.58 -27.16 -9.46
N LEU A 426 9.65 -26.34 -9.52
CA LEU A 426 10.98 -26.74 -9.95
C LEU A 426 11.94 -26.67 -8.76
N PRO A 427 12.81 -27.68 -8.56
CA PRO A 427 13.85 -27.65 -7.55
C PRO A 427 14.74 -26.40 -7.69
N THR A 428 15.13 -25.79 -6.57
CA THR A 428 15.87 -24.51 -6.56
C THR A 428 17.24 -24.62 -7.23
N GLU A 429 17.81 -25.82 -7.32
CA GLU A 429 19.07 -26.15 -8.01
C GLU A 429 19.01 -25.86 -9.52
N VAL A 430 17.84 -26.02 -10.15
CA VAL A 430 17.63 -25.76 -11.58
C VAL A 430 17.70 -24.25 -11.92
N ILE A 431 17.47 -23.36 -10.94
CA ILE A 431 17.45 -21.91 -11.15
C ILE A 431 18.88 -21.33 -11.21
N HIS A 432 19.88 -22.00 -10.61
CA HIS A 432 21.28 -21.57 -10.71
C HIS A 432 21.94 -22.00 -12.03
N GLU A 433 21.63 -23.18 -12.55
CA GLU A 433 22.18 -23.62 -13.85
C GLU A 433 21.54 -22.91 -15.05
N GLN A 434 20.23 -22.59 -14.98
CA GLN A 434 19.56 -21.86 -16.07
C GLN A 434 19.91 -20.37 -16.13
N SER A 435 20.69 -19.84 -15.18
CA SER A 435 21.14 -18.44 -15.18
C SER A 435 22.54 -18.23 -15.78
N LEU A 436 23.26 -19.31 -16.09
CA LEU A 436 24.61 -19.27 -16.66
C LEU A 436 24.69 -19.71 -18.13
N VAL A 437 23.56 -19.97 -18.78
CA VAL A 437 23.50 -20.26 -20.21
C VAL A 437 22.90 -19.06 -20.94
N SER A 438 23.75 -18.30 -21.61
CA SER A 438 23.34 -17.46 -22.73
C SER A 438 22.76 -18.36 -23.84
N HIS A 439 21.43 -18.45 -23.94
CA HIS A 439 20.74 -18.98 -25.13
C HIS A 439 19.42 -18.20 -25.23
N ASP A 440 19.20 -17.36 -26.25
CA ASP A 440 19.02 -17.73 -27.66
C ASP A 440 18.30 -19.07 -27.82
N PHE A 441 16.98 -18.94 -27.93
CA PHE A 441 16.02 -19.78 -28.65
C PHE A 441 16.05 -21.32 -28.48
N HIS A 442 14.89 -21.79 -27.98
CA HIS A 442 14.19 -23.07 -28.21
C HIS A 442 14.94 -24.40 -28.15
N GLN A 443 14.52 -25.24 -27.20
CA GLN A 443 14.00 -26.57 -27.55
C GLN A 443 13.08 -27.10 -26.44
N ASP A 444 11.83 -27.36 -26.82
CA ASP A 444 10.87 -28.17 -26.08
C ASP A 444 11.23 -29.65 -26.26
N ILE A 445 11.18 -30.43 -25.17
CA ILE A 445 11.10 -31.89 -25.24
C ILE A 445 9.66 -32.31 -24.92
N ASP A 446 9.22 -33.17 -25.82
CA ASP A 446 7.91 -33.73 -26.12
C ASP A 446 7.30 -34.59 -25.01
N TYR A 447 5.97 -34.60 -24.96
CA TYR A 447 5.16 -35.68 -24.41
C TYR A 447 4.08 -36.05 -25.43
N GLY A 448 4.31 -37.18 -26.09
CA GLY A 448 3.27 -38.16 -26.40
C GLY A 448 2.37 -37.87 -27.60
N ASP A 449 2.93 -38.15 -28.77
CA ASP A 449 2.36 -38.96 -29.86
C ASP A 449 0.87 -39.36 -29.74
N ASP A 450 0.04 -38.90 -30.70
CA ASP A 450 -0.59 -39.85 -31.62
C ASP A 450 -1.10 -39.18 -32.92
N ALA A 451 -0.85 -39.89 -34.03
CA ALA A 451 -1.49 -39.85 -35.34
C ALA A 451 -1.16 -38.71 -36.35
N ASN A 452 -0.06 -38.93 -37.08
CA ASN A 452 0.01 -38.99 -38.55
C ASN A 452 -0.49 -37.79 -39.40
N LYS A 453 0.45 -36.97 -39.92
CA LYS A 453 0.62 -36.76 -41.38
C LYS A 453 1.85 -35.91 -41.76
N LYS A 454 2.79 -36.59 -42.42
CA LYS A 454 3.71 -36.17 -43.50
C LYS A 454 4.50 -34.85 -43.34
N SER A 455 5.82 -35.05 -43.25
CA SER A 455 6.90 -34.10 -43.46
C SER A 455 6.83 -33.32 -44.78
N SER A 456 7.04 -32.00 -44.69
CA SER A 456 7.72 -31.23 -45.74
C SER A 456 8.63 -30.20 -45.09
N THR A 457 9.94 -30.38 -45.25
CA THR A 457 10.98 -29.38 -44.96
C THR A 457 10.71 -28.12 -45.77
N GLU A 458 10.29 -27.03 -45.13
CA GLU A 458 10.17 -25.72 -45.79
C GLU A 458 11.40 -24.85 -45.56
N ASN A 459 11.84 -24.27 -46.67
CA ASN A 459 13.03 -23.45 -46.83
C ASN A 459 12.68 -22.01 -46.38
N PRO A 460 13.46 -21.31 -45.52
CA PRO A 460 13.10 -19.98 -44.99
C PRO A 460 12.83 -18.90 -46.06
N LYS A 461 13.37 -19.07 -47.27
CA LYS A 461 13.11 -18.20 -48.43
C LYS A 461 11.73 -18.43 -49.08
N LEU A 462 11.08 -19.58 -48.82
CA LEU A 462 9.76 -19.94 -49.31
C LEU A 462 8.66 -19.28 -48.45
N GLU A 463 8.82 -19.27 -47.12
CA GLU A 463 7.92 -18.59 -46.17
C GLU A 463 7.80 -17.08 -46.46
N GLN A 464 8.92 -16.41 -46.75
CA GLN A 464 8.93 -14.98 -47.02
C GLN A 464 8.24 -14.60 -48.36
N ARG A 465 8.33 -15.48 -49.38
CA ARG A 465 7.59 -15.35 -50.64
C ARG A 465 6.10 -15.59 -50.46
N ASN A 466 5.72 -16.56 -49.64
CA ASN A 466 4.32 -16.88 -49.33
C ASN A 466 3.63 -15.75 -48.52
N CYS A 467 4.35 -15.11 -47.59
CA CYS A 467 3.83 -13.95 -46.87
C CYS A 467 3.55 -12.75 -47.78
N LEU A 468 4.40 -12.50 -48.77
CA LEU A 468 4.22 -11.42 -49.74
C LEU A 468 3.04 -11.67 -50.68
N SER A 469 2.83 -12.92 -51.14
CA SER A 469 1.68 -13.23 -52.00
C SER A 469 0.35 -13.06 -51.27
N ILE A 470 0.27 -13.47 -50.00
CA ILE A 470 -0.92 -13.29 -49.17
C ILE A 470 -1.19 -11.79 -48.94
N LEU A 471 -0.15 -10.99 -48.73
CA LEU A 471 -0.30 -9.54 -48.57
C LEU A 471 -0.83 -8.86 -49.85
N ASP A 472 -0.37 -9.29 -51.01
CA ASP A 472 -0.86 -8.79 -52.30
C ASP A 472 -2.34 -9.14 -52.52
N GLU A 473 -2.76 -10.37 -52.19
CA GLU A 473 -4.17 -10.79 -52.23
C GLU A 473 -5.05 -9.95 -51.30
N ILE A 474 -4.60 -9.71 -50.06
CA ILE A 474 -5.29 -8.86 -49.08
C ILE A 474 -5.45 -7.44 -49.62
N THR A 475 -4.38 -6.88 -50.22
CA THR A 475 -4.37 -5.52 -50.75
C THR A 475 -5.34 -5.39 -51.93
N GLN A 476 -5.39 -6.39 -52.80
CA GLN A 476 -6.32 -6.43 -53.93
C GLN A 476 -7.78 -6.57 -53.48
N GLN A 477 -8.05 -7.42 -52.48
CA GLN A 477 -9.39 -7.53 -51.89
C GLN A 477 -9.83 -6.23 -51.20
N MET A 478 -8.95 -5.58 -50.44
CA MET A 478 -9.23 -4.27 -49.83
C MET A 478 -9.56 -3.23 -50.90
N SER A 479 -8.78 -3.16 -51.96
CA SER A 479 -8.99 -2.21 -53.06
C SER A 479 -10.35 -2.42 -53.73
N ASN A 480 -10.71 -3.67 -54.03
CA ASN A 480 -12.02 -4.02 -54.61
C ASN A 480 -13.19 -3.64 -53.68
N LYS A 481 -13.04 -3.84 -52.36
CA LYS A 481 -14.06 -3.48 -51.37
C LYS A 481 -14.16 -1.96 -51.20
N ILE A 482 -13.06 -1.23 -51.28
CA ILE A 482 -13.04 0.24 -51.25
C ILE A 482 -13.72 0.80 -52.49
N MET A 483 -13.44 0.27 -53.68
CA MET A 483 -14.14 0.67 -54.91
C MET A 483 -15.65 0.38 -54.84
N LYS A 484 -16.04 -0.71 -54.17
CA LYS A 484 -17.45 -1.10 -54.00
C LYS A 484 -18.20 -0.30 -52.91
N TYR A 485 -17.53 0.16 -51.85
CA TYR A 485 -18.15 0.77 -50.67
C TYR A 485 -17.55 2.15 -50.29
N GLY A 486 -16.86 2.79 -51.25
CA GLY A 486 -15.95 3.93 -51.04
C GLY A 486 -16.57 5.19 -50.45
N GLU A 487 -17.84 5.46 -50.77
CA GLU A 487 -18.53 6.68 -50.34
C GLU A 487 -18.66 6.82 -48.80
N SER A 488 -18.60 5.70 -48.06
CA SER A 488 -18.77 5.70 -46.59
C SER A 488 -17.51 5.33 -45.80
N THR A 489 -16.37 5.11 -46.47
CA THR A 489 -15.19 4.44 -45.86
C THR A 489 -13.95 5.31 -45.68
N TYR A 490 -13.91 6.53 -46.23
CA TYR A 490 -12.73 7.43 -46.16
C TYR A 490 -12.23 7.69 -44.72
N GLU A 491 -13.11 8.08 -43.80
CA GLU A 491 -12.71 8.32 -42.40
C GLU A 491 -12.21 7.06 -41.68
N ASN A 492 -12.72 5.90 -42.05
CA ASN A 492 -12.33 4.62 -41.46
C ASN A 492 -10.96 4.17 -41.96
N LEU A 493 -10.65 4.43 -43.23
CA LEU A 493 -9.30 4.22 -43.80
C LEU A 493 -8.26 5.15 -43.14
N LEU A 494 -8.61 6.41 -42.88
CA LEU A 494 -7.76 7.34 -42.11
C LEU A 494 -7.48 6.84 -40.68
N LYS A 495 -8.49 6.26 -40.01
CA LYS A 495 -8.32 5.65 -38.69
C LYS A 495 -7.46 4.39 -38.74
N PHE A 496 -7.63 3.55 -39.76
CA PHE A 496 -6.83 2.35 -39.97
C PHE A 496 -5.35 2.69 -40.20
N LYS A 497 -5.06 3.65 -41.09
CA LYS A 497 -3.72 4.19 -41.32
C LYS A 497 -3.07 4.67 -40.01
N LYS A 498 -3.77 5.50 -39.25
CA LYS A 498 -3.29 6.01 -37.94
C LYS A 498 -3.03 4.91 -36.90
N ARG A 499 -3.62 3.73 -37.03
CA ARG A 499 -3.34 2.58 -36.14
C ARG A 499 -2.08 1.85 -36.57
N LEU A 500 -1.89 1.67 -37.88
CA LEU A 500 -0.67 1.11 -38.45
C LEU A 500 0.56 1.97 -38.11
N ASP A 501 0.47 3.29 -38.23
CA ASP A 501 1.57 4.24 -37.92
C ASP A 501 2.07 4.16 -36.45
N LYS A 502 1.29 3.55 -35.55
CA LYS A 502 1.59 3.46 -34.10
C LYS A 502 2.22 2.13 -33.68
N ILE A 503 2.48 1.24 -34.63
CA ILE A 503 3.09 -0.06 -34.37
C ILE A 503 4.62 0.13 -34.40
N HIS A 504 5.31 -0.26 -33.32
CA HIS A 504 6.76 -0.08 -33.17
C HIS A 504 7.50 -1.38 -32.82
N THR A 505 6.78 -2.50 -32.73
CA THR A 505 7.34 -3.81 -32.34
C THR A 505 6.67 -4.94 -33.10
N GLU A 506 7.39 -6.05 -33.30
CA GLU A 506 6.90 -7.24 -33.99
C GLU A 506 5.65 -7.85 -33.32
N GLY A 507 5.65 -7.96 -31.99
CA GLY A 507 4.49 -8.48 -31.24
C GLY A 507 3.22 -7.62 -31.39
N GLN A 508 3.38 -6.29 -31.51
CA GLN A 508 2.25 -5.39 -31.82
C GLN A 508 1.73 -5.59 -33.25
N PHE A 509 2.63 -5.85 -34.20
CA PHE A 509 2.27 -6.12 -35.58
C PHE A 509 1.50 -7.45 -35.73
N ASN A 510 1.99 -8.53 -35.13
CA ASN A 510 1.33 -9.83 -35.16
C ASN A 510 -0.05 -9.79 -34.48
N THR A 511 -0.17 -9.08 -33.35
CA THR A 511 -1.47 -8.87 -32.69
C THR A 511 -2.43 -8.05 -33.57
N PHE A 512 -1.90 -7.04 -34.28
CA PHE A 512 -2.70 -6.22 -35.18
C PHE A 512 -3.26 -7.02 -36.36
N LEU A 513 -2.44 -7.88 -36.98
CA LEU A 513 -2.85 -8.79 -38.06
C LEU A 513 -3.93 -9.78 -37.57
N ALA A 514 -3.72 -10.42 -36.43
CA ALA A 514 -4.66 -11.40 -35.87
C ALA A 514 -6.01 -10.80 -35.44
N THR A 515 -6.07 -9.50 -35.17
CA THR A 515 -7.28 -8.84 -34.64
C THR A 515 -7.87 -7.80 -35.59
N THR A 516 -7.29 -7.64 -36.79
CA THR A 516 -7.62 -6.61 -37.80
C THR A 516 -7.81 -5.20 -37.22
N GLY A 517 -7.09 -4.91 -36.13
CA GLY A 517 -7.15 -3.63 -35.42
C GLY A 517 -8.48 -3.32 -34.72
N THR A 518 -9.31 -4.32 -34.40
CA THR A 518 -10.60 -4.11 -33.73
C THR A 518 -10.40 -3.65 -32.28
N SER A 519 -11.07 -2.57 -31.86
CA SER A 519 -10.96 -2.01 -30.50
C SER A 519 -11.69 -2.84 -29.41
N SER A 520 -12.21 -4.03 -29.74
CA SER A 520 -13.21 -4.74 -28.92
C SER A 520 -12.72 -6.00 -28.22
N LEU A 521 -11.44 -6.37 -28.28
CA LEU A 521 -10.92 -7.49 -27.49
C LEU A 521 -10.13 -7.01 -26.27
N SER A 522 -10.86 -6.82 -25.18
CA SER A 522 -10.30 -6.72 -23.82
C SER A 522 -9.77 -8.08 -23.38
N LEU A 523 -8.53 -8.41 -23.72
CA LEU A 523 -7.81 -9.51 -23.08
C LEU A 523 -7.39 -9.10 -21.65
N ARG A 524 -8.24 -9.48 -20.69
CA ARG A 524 -8.02 -9.76 -19.25
C ARG A 524 -9.30 -9.43 -18.49
N HIS A 525 -10.10 -10.46 -18.18
CA HIS A 525 -11.05 -10.36 -17.08
C HIS A 525 -10.23 -10.22 -15.78
N ARG A 526 -10.17 -9.02 -15.23
CA ARG A 526 -9.74 -8.80 -13.83
C ARG A 526 -10.95 -8.93 -12.92
N ASP A 527 -10.75 -9.56 -11.76
CA ASP A 527 -11.65 -9.39 -10.63
C ASP A 527 -11.81 -7.88 -10.34
N GLY A 528 -13.06 -7.40 -10.36
CA GLY A 528 -13.41 -5.98 -10.28
C GLY A 528 -13.93 -5.35 -11.58
N ALA A 529 -14.23 -6.14 -12.62
CA ALA A 529 -14.97 -5.66 -13.78
C ALA A 529 -16.29 -5.01 -13.33
N SER A 530 -16.41 -3.69 -13.49
CA SER A 530 -17.57 -2.93 -13.03
C SER A 530 -18.81 -3.36 -13.84
N ILE A 531 -19.88 -3.74 -13.14
CA ILE A 531 -21.20 -4.01 -13.74
C ILE A 531 -21.55 -2.84 -14.67
N LYS A 532 -21.68 -3.13 -15.96
CA LYS A 532 -22.04 -2.13 -16.96
C LYS A 532 -23.42 -1.59 -16.61
N VAL A 533 -23.56 -0.27 -16.59
CA VAL A 533 -24.85 0.38 -16.39
C VAL A 533 -25.79 -0.03 -17.53
N GLN A 534 -27.04 -0.35 -17.20
CA GLN A 534 -28.04 -0.77 -18.18
C GLN A 534 -28.12 0.24 -19.35
N PRO A 535 -28.21 -0.21 -20.62
CA PRO A 535 -28.26 0.67 -21.80
C PRO A 535 -29.36 1.74 -21.70
N THR A 536 -30.49 1.38 -21.10
CA THR A 536 -31.63 2.28 -20.85
C THR A 536 -31.29 3.44 -19.91
N THR A 537 -30.39 3.25 -18.95
CA THR A 537 -29.91 4.32 -18.06
C THR A 537 -28.91 5.25 -18.75
N ILE A 538 -28.15 4.74 -19.73
CA ILE A 538 -27.23 5.54 -20.55
C ILE A 538 -28.02 6.45 -21.51
N ALA A 539 -29.10 5.93 -22.10
CA ALA A 539 -29.96 6.66 -23.02
C ALA A 539 -30.68 7.85 -22.36
N ARG A 540 -31.00 7.78 -21.06
CA ARG A 540 -31.65 8.86 -20.30
C ARG A 540 -30.70 9.99 -19.84
N ARG A 541 -29.42 9.95 -20.19
CA ARG A 541 -28.44 10.98 -19.76
C ARG A 541 -28.57 12.24 -20.60
N ARG A 542 -28.52 13.40 -19.93
CA ARG A 542 -28.55 14.72 -20.58
C ARG A 542 -27.35 14.91 -21.53
N PRO A 543 -27.53 15.61 -22.66
CA PRO A 543 -26.42 16.03 -23.52
C PRO A 543 -25.37 16.81 -22.71
N GLY A 544 -24.07 16.51 -22.90
CA GLY A 544 -22.96 17.17 -22.21
C GLY A 544 -22.33 16.40 -21.03
N ILE A 545 -22.90 15.27 -20.59
CA ILE A 545 -22.30 14.40 -19.57
C ILE A 545 -21.61 13.20 -20.24
N THR A 546 -20.39 12.86 -19.82
CA THR A 546 -19.61 11.75 -20.40
C THR A 546 -20.38 10.42 -20.32
N ARG A 547 -20.52 9.74 -21.47
CA ARG A 547 -21.21 8.45 -21.63
C ARG A 547 -20.41 7.25 -21.09
N GLY A 548 -19.52 7.48 -20.12
CA GLY A 548 -18.69 6.43 -19.52
C GLY A 548 -19.48 5.52 -18.58
N SER A 549 -18.98 4.28 -18.40
CA SER A 549 -19.52 3.25 -17.52
C SER A 549 -19.31 3.51 -16.02
N LYS A 550 -18.68 4.63 -15.65
CA LYS A 550 -18.42 5.00 -14.24
C LYS A 550 -19.69 5.50 -13.56
N ARG A 551 -19.90 5.08 -12.31
CA ARG A 551 -20.96 5.58 -11.41
C ARG A 551 -20.75 7.08 -11.16
N LEU A 552 -21.79 7.89 -11.39
CA LEU A 552 -21.79 9.29 -10.96
C LEU A 552 -21.88 9.32 -9.44
N LEU A 553 -21.03 10.13 -8.79
CA LEU A 553 -21.21 10.47 -7.37
C LEU A 553 -22.58 11.13 -7.24
N ALA A 554 -23.47 10.52 -6.46
CA ALA A 554 -24.80 11.07 -6.23
C ALA A 554 -24.66 12.41 -5.49
N GLY A 555 -25.06 13.48 -6.17
CA GLY A 555 -25.03 14.85 -5.67
C GLY A 555 -25.21 15.78 -6.86
N ARG A 556 -26.22 16.65 -6.81
CA ARG A 556 -26.45 17.68 -7.83
C ARG A 556 -25.20 18.58 -7.83
N PRO A 557 -24.43 18.69 -8.93
CA PRO A 557 -23.46 19.75 -9.03
C PRO A 557 -24.24 21.07 -8.96
N ALA A 558 -23.84 21.99 -8.08
CA ALA A 558 -24.39 23.33 -8.13
C ALA A 558 -24.15 23.90 -9.53
N THR A 559 -25.15 24.57 -10.09
CA THR A 559 -25.14 25.09 -11.48
C THR A 559 -24.04 26.12 -11.75
N THR A 560 -23.27 26.50 -10.73
CA THR A 560 -22.16 27.46 -10.76
C THR A 560 -20.77 26.82 -10.77
N ASP A 561 -20.66 25.49 -10.80
CA ASP A 561 -19.40 24.75 -10.55
C ASP A 561 -18.53 24.55 -11.82
N SER A 562 -18.41 25.57 -12.69
CA SER A 562 -17.57 25.52 -13.91
C SER A 562 -16.06 25.59 -13.62
N ASN A 563 -15.67 25.95 -12.39
CA ASN A 563 -14.29 26.05 -11.95
C ASN A 563 -14.03 25.17 -10.73
N ARG A 564 -14.10 23.85 -10.87
CA ARG A 564 -13.52 22.99 -9.82
C ARG A 564 -12.01 23.17 -9.82
N PRO A 565 -11.40 23.74 -8.76
CA PRO A 565 -9.95 23.79 -8.67
C PRO A 565 -9.42 22.36 -8.77
N LYS A 566 -8.45 22.15 -9.68
CA LYS A 566 -7.76 20.84 -9.79
C LYS A 566 -7.33 20.44 -8.38
N LYS A 567 -7.74 19.23 -7.94
CA LYS A 567 -7.33 18.71 -6.63
C LYS A 567 -5.81 18.82 -6.53
N LYS A 568 -5.34 19.58 -5.55
CA LYS A 568 -3.90 19.76 -5.32
C LYS A 568 -3.25 18.38 -5.13
N PRO A 569 -2.11 18.11 -5.77
CA PRO A 569 -1.43 16.83 -5.60
C PRO A 569 -1.01 16.65 -4.14
N ARG A 570 -1.21 15.45 -3.60
CA ARG A 570 -0.71 15.03 -2.28
C ARG A 570 0.76 14.66 -2.38
N ASN A 571 1.61 15.63 -2.70
CA ASN A 571 3.04 15.43 -2.83
C ASN A 571 3.78 16.63 -2.21
N LEU A 572 4.34 16.42 -1.01
CA LEU A 572 5.02 17.47 -0.26
C LEU A 572 6.19 18.07 -1.05
N GLN A 573 6.99 17.23 -1.74
CA GLN A 573 8.12 17.69 -2.54
C GLN A 573 7.66 18.62 -3.67
N SER A 574 6.61 18.24 -4.39
CA SER A 574 6.01 19.08 -5.43
C SER A 574 5.45 20.38 -4.87
N ASN A 575 4.84 20.32 -3.68
CA ASN A 575 4.24 21.50 -3.04
C ASN A 575 5.30 22.50 -2.56
N ILE A 576 6.42 22.00 -2.02
CA ILE A 576 7.58 22.84 -1.68
C ILE A 576 8.18 23.46 -2.93
N ARG A 577 8.42 22.66 -3.99
CA ARG A 577 8.98 23.16 -5.27
C ARG A 577 8.12 24.25 -5.90
N ASN A 578 6.81 24.06 -5.89
CA ASN A 578 5.86 25.01 -6.47
C ASN A 578 5.46 26.15 -5.50
N CYS A 579 6.01 26.17 -4.29
CA CYS A 579 5.63 27.08 -3.20
C CYS A 579 4.10 27.20 -3.05
N VAL A 580 3.45 26.06 -2.78
CA VAL A 580 2.00 25.97 -2.51
C VAL A 580 1.71 25.21 -1.22
N THR A 581 0.56 25.50 -0.61
CA THR A 581 0.07 24.75 0.55
C THR A 581 -0.15 23.28 0.21
N ASN A 582 0.11 22.41 1.18
CA ASN A 582 -0.34 21.03 1.10
C ASN A 582 -1.87 20.95 1.03
N ALA A 583 -2.39 19.92 0.35
CA ALA A 583 -3.79 19.55 0.53
C ALA A 583 -4.04 19.25 2.02
N LYS A 584 -5.15 19.76 2.57
CA LYS A 584 -5.57 19.37 3.92
C LYS A 584 -5.75 17.84 3.91
N SER A 585 -5.07 17.16 4.83
CA SER A 585 -5.47 15.81 5.24
C SER A 585 -6.89 15.92 5.79
N HIS A 586 -7.71 14.93 5.45
CA HIS A 586 -9.16 14.93 5.63
C HIS A 586 -9.65 15.54 6.94
#